data_AF-A0A7Y2FBL2-F1
#
_entry.id   AF-A0A7Y2FBL2-F1
#
_cell.length_a   1.000
_cell.length_b   1.000
_cell.length_c   1.000
_cell.angle_alpha   90.00
_cell.angle_beta   90.00
_cell.angle_gamma   90.00
#
_symmetry.space_group_name_H-M   'P 1'
#
loop_
_entity.id
_entity.type
_entity.pdbx_description
1 polymer ?
#
loop_
_entity_poly.entity_id
_entity_poly.type
_entity_poly.pdbx_seq_one_letter_code
_entity_poly.pdbx_strand_id
1 'polypeptide(L)'
;MATESKYTTQSYNLSKLILCLLTLAALAVITNTNPIISRYLFGLPVVLSGLLGIVGTVILYKGRNEPNDEKKVIAFIVNSAMVLLIVAIFISNTLY
;
A
#
# COMPACT_ATOMS: atom_id res chain seq x y z
N MET A 1 -11.00 -28.97 -6.82
CA MET A 1 -10.48 -27.82 -7.58
C MET A 1 -10.39 -26.65 -6.62
N ALA A 2 -9.18 -26.17 -6.30
CA ALA A 2 -9.01 -25.01 -5.42
C ALA A 2 -9.67 -23.81 -6.11
N THR A 3 -10.73 -23.28 -5.51
CA THR A 3 -11.41 -22.09 -6.00
C THR A 3 -10.40 -20.96 -5.96
N GLU A 4 -9.90 -20.53 -7.11
CA GLU A 4 -8.97 -19.41 -7.16
C GLU A 4 -9.62 -18.19 -6.51
N SER A 5 -8.97 -17.72 -5.45
CA SER A 5 -9.38 -16.58 -4.64
C SER A 5 -9.22 -15.29 -5.47
N LYS A 6 -10.25 -14.95 -6.25
CA LYS A 6 -10.23 -13.84 -7.21
C LYS A 6 -9.94 -12.51 -6.50
N TYR A 7 -10.61 -12.25 -5.38
CA TYR A 7 -10.46 -10.99 -4.65
C TYR A 7 -9.12 -10.91 -3.92
N THR A 8 -8.69 -11.99 -3.27
CA THR A 8 -7.35 -12.10 -2.66
C THR A 8 -6.25 -11.87 -3.69
N THR A 9 -6.35 -12.46 -4.88
CA THR A 9 -5.32 -12.31 -5.92
C THR A 9 -5.25 -10.86 -6.42
N GLN A 10 -6.40 -10.20 -6.60
CA GLN A 10 -6.45 -8.79 -6.94
C GLN A 10 -5.84 -7.91 -5.85
N SER A 11 -6.22 -8.14 -4.59
CA SER A 11 -5.71 -7.40 -3.44
C SER A 11 -4.19 -7.61 -3.27
N TYR A 12 -3.71 -8.83 -3.50
CA TYR A 12 -2.29 -9.18 -3.46
C TYR A 12 -1.49 -8.49 -4.57
N ASN A 13 -2.03 -8.39 -5.79
CA ASN A 13 -1.39 -7.65 -6.88
C ASN A 13 -1.27 -6.16 -6.55
N LEU A 14 -2.28 -5.57 -5.89
CA LEU A 14 -2.19 -4.18 -5.41
C LEU A 14 -1.10 -4.03 -4.34
N SER A 15 -0.98 -4.99 -3.43
CA SER A 15 0.10 -4.98 -2.43
C SER A 15 1.49 -5.06 -3.05
N LYS A 16 1.68 -5.81 -4.13
CA LYS A 16 2.94 -5.79 -4.89
C LYS A 16 3.24 -4.43 -5.49
N LEU A 17 2.22 -3.75 -6.04
CA LEU A 17 2.39 -2.40 -6.58
C LEU A 17 2.75 -1.39 -5.49
N ILE A 18 2.10 -1.48 -4.32
CA ILE A 18 2.44 -0.66 -3.14
C ILE A 18 3.90 -0.87 -2.75
N LEU A 19 4.34 -2.12 -2.61
CA LEU A 19 5.73 -2.43 -2.27
C LEU A 19 6.72 -1.89 -3.30
N CYS A 20 6.40 -1.98 -4.59
CA CYS A 20 7.21 -1.43 -5.66
C CYS A 20 7.31 0.11 -5.56
N LEU A 21 6.17 0.79 -5.40
CA LEU A 21 6.11 2.24 -5.25
C LEU A 21 6.91 2.72 -4.04
N LEU A 22 6.78 2.05 -2.89
CA LEU A 22 7.53 2.38 -1.68
C LEU A 22 9.03 2.12 -1.85
N THR A 23 9.40 1.07 -2.57
CA THR A 23 10.83 0.81 -2.86
C THR A 23 11.41 1.90 -3.75
N LEU A 24 10.67 2.35 -4.77
CA LEU A 24 11.07 3.48 -5.60
C LEU A 24 11.16 4.78 -4.80
N ALA A 25 10.21 5.03 -3.90
CA ALA A 25 10.22 6.18 -3.01
C ALA A 25 11.47 6.18 -2.11
N ALA A 26 11.77 5.02 -1.49
CA ALA A 26 12.95 4.85 -0.66
C ALA A 26 14.25 5.06 -1.46
N LEU A 27 14.32 4.50 -2.67
CA LEU A 27 15.48 4.66 -3.55
C LEU A 27 15.69 6.13 -3.92
N ALA A 28 14.62 6.83 -4.30
CA ALA A 28 14.67 8.24 -4.65
C ALA A 28 15.18 9.11 -3.48
N VAL A 29 14.73 8.82 -2.25
CA VAL A 29 15.22 9.50 -1.03
C VAL A 29 16.72 9.23 -0.81
N ILE A 30 17.16 7.98 -0.94
CA ILE A 30 18.56 7.59 -0.73
C ILE A 30 19.48 8.25 -1.77
N THR A 31 19.04 8.36 -3.04
CA THR A 31 19.83 8.97 -4.11
C THR A 31 20.02 10.49 -3.98
N ASN A 32 19.37 11.13 -2.99
CA ASN A 32 19.60 12.48 -2.47
C ASN A 32 20.14 13.52 -3.47
N THR A 33 19.42 13.72 -4.58
CA THR A 33 19.86 14.61 -5.67
C THR A 33 19.48 16.07 -5.42
N ASN A 34 18.41 16.33 -4.66
CA ASN A 34 18.01 17.64 -4.14
C ASN A 34 16.88 17.46 -3.08
N PRO A 35 16.93 18.12 -1.90
CA PRO A 35 15.95 17.93 -0.83
C PRO A 35 14.51 18.30 -1.21
N ILE A 36 14.32 19.30 -2.08
CA ILE A 36 12.98 19.70 -2.55
C ILE A 36 12.40 18.61 -3.46
N ILE A 37 13.22 18.12 -4.40
CA ILE A 37 12.83 17.08 -5.35
C ILE A 37 12.58 15.75 -4.62
N SER A 38 13.41 15.43 -3.63
CA SER A 38 13.26 14.26 -2.76
C SER A 38 11.93 14.26 -2.00
N ARG A 39 11.45 15.43 -1.53
CA ARG A 39 10.15 15.56 -0.87
C ARG A 39 8.98 15.17 -1.78
N TYR A 40 9.00 15.61 -3.04
CA TYR A 40 7.97 15.25 -4.02
C TYR A 40 8.08 13.80 -4.49
N LEU A 41 9.30 13.33 -4.74
CA LEU A 41 9.60 11.94 -5.12
C LEU A 41 9.24 10.93 -4.04
N PHE A 42 9.25 11.34 -2.77
CA PHE A 42 8.75 10.52 -1.67
C PHE A 42 7.23 10.66 -1.49
N GLY A 43 6.73 11.90 -1.44
CA GLY A 43 5.34 12.18 -1.13
C GLY A 43 4.36 11.60 -2.14
N LEU A 44 4.66 11.69 -3.44
CA LEU A 44 3.75 11.24 -4.49
C LEU A 44 3.55 9.71 -4.49
N PRO A 45 4.62 8.87 -4.48
CA PRO A 45 4.45 7.43 -4.33
C PRO A 45 3.76 7.02 -3.02
N VAL A 46 4.02 7.72 -1.91
CA VAL A 46 3.37 7.43 -0.62
C VAL A 46 1.86 7.68 -0.70
N VAL A 47 1.42 8.82 -1.24
CA VAL A 47 0.00 9.14 -1.40
C VAL A 47 -0.68 8.14 -2.35
N LEU A 48 -0.05 7.83 -3.49
CA LEU A 48 -0.56 6.83 -4.44
C LEU A 48 -0.68 5.44 -3.79
N SER A 49 0.34 5.02 -3.04
CA SER A 49 0.33 3.77 -2.29
C SER A 49 -0.79 3.76 -1.26
N GLY A 50 -1.05 4.90 -0.62
CA GLY A 50 -2.18 5.15 0.26
C GLY A 50 -3.53 4.82 -0.36
N LEU A 51 -3.81 5.43 -1.51
CA LEU A 51 -5.05 5.21 -2.27
C LEU A 51 -5.19 3.73 -2.68
N LEU A 52 -4.09 3.11 -3.14
CA LEU A 52 -4.06 1.69 -3.47
C LEU A 52 -4.32 0.81 -2.24
N GLY A 53 -3.80 1.19 -1.06
CA GLY A 53 -4.05 0.50 0.20
C GLY A 53 -5.52 0.52 0.60
N ILE A 54 -6.21 1.66 0.42
CA ILE A 54 -7.66 1.78 0.66
C ILE A 54 -8.41 0.84 -0.29
N VAL A 55 -8.13 0.92 -1.59
CA VAL A 55 -8.77 0.07 -2.61
C VAL A 55 -8.52 -1.41 -2.34
N GLY A 56 -7.28 -1.78 -2.02
CA GLY A 56 -6.89 -3.15 -1.72
C GLY A 56 -7.57 -3.70 -0.47
N THR A 57 -7.76 -2.86 0.55
CA THR A 57 -8.51 -3.20 1.78
C THR A 57 -10.00 -3.41 1.48
N VAL A 58 -10.62 -2.54 0.65
CA VAL A 58 -12.02 -2.69 0.24
C VAL A 58 -12.23 -3.97 -0.58
N ILE A 59 -11.31 -4.29 -1.50
CA ILE A 59 -11.36 -5.54 -2.29
C ILE A 59 -11.24 -6.76 -1.38
N LEU A 60 -10.31 -6.72 -0.42
CA LEU A 60 -10.10 -7.82 0.53
C LEU A 60 -11.32 -8.02 1.45
N TYR A 61 -11.97 -6.92 1.85
CA TYR A 61 -13.22 -6.96 2.61
C TYR A 61 -14.36 -7.63 1.81
N LYS A 62 -14.48 -7.33 0.51
CA LYS A 62 -15.42 -8.03 -0.39
C LYS A 62 -15.09 -9.51 -0.53
N GLY A 63 -13.82 -9.86 -0.54
CA GLY A 63 -13.30 -11.24 -0.57
C GLY A 63 -13.24 -11.97 0.76
N ARG A 64 -13.88 -11.47 1.83
CA ARG A 64 -13.67 -12.00 3.20
C ARG A 64 -13.96 -13.50 3.35
N ASN A 65 -14.91 -14.02 2.58
CA ASN A 65 -15.35 -15.43 2.61
C ASN A 65 -14.39 -16.37 1.85
N GLU A 66 -13.40 -15.83 1.12
CA GLU A 66 -12.39 -16.63 0.45
C GLU A 66 -11.45 -17.31 1.48
N PRO A 67 -10.89 -18.49 1.18
CA PRO A 67 -10.00 -19.19 2.09
C PRO A 67 -8.81 -18.33 2.50
N ASN A 68 -8.36 -18.50 3.74
CA ASN A 68 -7.18 -17.81 4.25
C ASN A 68 -5.93 -18.52 3.73
N ASP A 69 -5.27 -17.91 2.75
CA ASP A 69 -3.97 -18.32 2.23
C ASP A 69 -2.89 -17.27 2.56
N GLU A 70 -1.63 -17.58 2.25
CA GLU A 70 -0.50 -16.67 2.47
C GLU A 70 -0.69 -15.32 1.75
N LYS A 71 -1.27 -15.35 0.54
CA LYS A 71 -1.52 -14.15 -0.27
C LYS A 71 -2.50 -13.21 0.42
N LYS A 72 -3.57 -13.74 1.02
CA LYS A 72 -4.56 -12.95 1.77
C LYS A 72 -3.96 -12.31 3.00
N VAL A 73 -3.07 -13.03 3.70
CA VAL A 73 -2.36 -12.48 4.87
C VAL A 73 -1.45 -11.32 4.44
N ILE A 74 -0.64 -11.50 3.39
CA ILE A 74 0.22 -10.43 2.87
C ILE A 74 -0.61 -9.23 2.41
N ALA A 75 -1.68 -9.50 1.65
CA ALA A 75 -2.55 -8.45 1.14
C ALA A 75 -3.23 -7.65 2.27
N PHE A 76 -3.68 -8.34 3.31
CA PHE A 76 -4.26 -7.71 4.49
C PHE A 76 -3.23 -6.82 5.21
N ILE A 77 -2.03 -7.33 5.48
CA ILE A 77 -0.99 -6.60 6.21
C ILE A 77 -0.55 -5.37 5.41
N VAL A 78 -0.17 -5.53 4.14
CA VAL A 78 0.39 -4.43 3.34
C VAL A 78 -0.65 -3.33 3.12
N ASN A 79 -1.88 -3.72 2.74
CA ASN A 79 -2.93 -2.73 2.46
C ASN A 79 -3.35 -2.00 3.75
N SER A 80 -3.51 -2.72 4.86
CA SER A 80 -3.88 -2.09 6.15
C SER A 80 -2.76 -1.20 6.69
N ALA A 81 -1.50 -1.64 6.62
CA ALA A 81 -0.35 -0.85 7.04
C ALA A 81 -0.25 0.47 6.25
N MET A 82 -0.51 0.42 4.95
CA MET A 82 -0.47 1.61 4.10
C MET A 82 -1.61 2.59 4.42
N VAL A 83 -2.81 2.09 4.73
CA VAL A 83 -3.92 2.93 5.20
C VAL A 83 -3.57 3.60 6.53
N LEU A 84 -3.04 2.83 7.49
CA LEU A 84 -2.61 3.37 8.78
C LEU A 84 -1.50 4.43 8.62
N LEU A 85 -0.55 4.20 7.71
CA LEU A 85 0.52 5.15 7.41
C LEU A 85 -0.04 6.48 6.90
N ILE A 86 -0.98 6.46 5.95
CA ILE A 86 -1.63 7.68 5.46
C ILE A 86 -2.38 8.40 6.58
N VAL A 87 -3.16 7.67 7.38
CA VAL A 87 -3.90 8.25 8.50
C VAL A 87 -2.93 8.91 9.49
N ALA A 88 -1.82 8.26 9.82
CA ALA A 88 -0.79 8.82 10.69
C ALA A 88 -0.14 10.08 10.09
N ILE A 89 0.16 10.10 8.79
CA ILE A 89 0.69 11.28 8.11
C ILE A 89 -0.30 12.44 8.15
N PHE A 90 -1.58 12.19 7.87
CA PHE A 90 -2.63 13.22 7.94
C PHE A 90 -2.77 13.79 9.34
N ILE A 91 -2.84 12.92 10.36
CA ILE A 91 -2.95 13.35 11.76
C ILE A 91 -1.72 14.16 12.15
N SER A 92 -0.52 13.70 11.81
CA SER A 92 0.73 14.39 12.09
C SER A 92 0.74 15.80 11.47
N ASN A 93 0.29 15.93 10.22
CA ASN A 93 0.23 17.21 9.50
C ASN A 93 -0.99 18.09 9.87
N THR A 94 -1.91 17.59 10.70
CA THR A 94 -3.05 18.38 11.22
C THR A 94 -2.79 18.86 12.64
N LEU A 95 -2.04 18.08 13.43
CA LEU A 95 -1.68 18.42 14.81
C LEU A 95 -0.42 19.30 14.92
N TYR A 96 0.41 19.35 13.88
CA TYR A 96 1.59 20.22 13.73
C TYR A 96 1.42 21.16 12.54
#